data_AF-A0A9E4F1Z7-F1
#
_entry.id   AF-A0A9E4F1Z7-F1
#
_cell.length_a   1.000
_cell.length_b   1.000
_cell.length_c   1.000
_cell.angle_alpha   90.00
_cell.angle_beta   90.00
_cell.angle_gamma   90.00
#
_symmetry.space_group_name_H-M   'P 1'
#
loop_
_entity.id
_entity.type
_entity.pdbx_description
1 polymer ?
#
loop_
_entity_poly.entity_id
_entity_poly.type
_entity_poly.pdbx_seq_one_letter_code
_entity_poly.pdbx_strand_id
1 'polypeptide(L)'
;MKSVRTRKTRTLAALPLVGSLALAACGSLSGPDTVDRETFVTTYVELRTAALTSGSEISDSTRSAILGANGVTEEELVEFVELRGEDLAFMREVWDEVETRLGTPIEGENRPASGRSGP
;
A
#
# COMPACT_ATOMS: atom_id res chain seq x y z
N MET A 1 44.80 -19.45 42.21
CA MET A 1 45.38 -19.26 40.86
C MET A 1 45.47 -20.62 40.16
N LYS A 2 45.17 -20.63 38.85
CA LYS A 2 45.37 -21.70 37.82
C LYS A 2 44.24 -22.72 37.57
N SER A 3 43.36 -22.30 36.65
CA SER A 3 42.62 -23.04 35.60
C SER A 3 43.16 -24.39 35.14
N VAL A 4 42.25 -25.30 34.73
CA VAL A 4 42.17 -25.89 33.37
C VAL A 4 40.70 -26.27 33.05
N ARG A 5 40.21 -25.82 31.88
CA ARG A 5 38.91 -26.13 31.24
C ARG A 5 38.99 -27.45 30.47
N THR A 6 37.90 -28.25 30.36
CA THR A 6 37.36 -28.74 29.05
C THR A 6 36.00 -29.47 29.12
N ARG A 7 35.01 -28.94 28.36
CA ARG A 7 33.97 -29.53 27.44
C ARG A 7 33.35 -30.92 27.78
N LYS A 8 32.05 -31.22 27.57
CA LYS A 8 31.22 -31.09 26.35
C LYS A 8 29.84 -31.76 26.61
N THR A 9 28.70 -31.16 26.19
CA THR A 9 27.45 -31.82 25.67
C THR A 9 26.38 -30.74 25.44
N ARG A 10 26.16 -30.21 24.22
CA ARG A 10 25.25 -30.69 23.15
C ARG A 10 23.82 -31.02 23.62
N THR A 11 22.94 -30.03 23.52
CA THR A 11 21.62 -30.22 22.89
C THR A 11 21.16 -28.91 22.28
N LEU A 12 21.12 -28.89 20.95
CA LEU A 12 20.54 -27.84 20.11
C LEU A 12 19.02 -27.91 20.21
N ALA A 13 18.37 -26.77 20.38
CA ALA A 13 17.00 -26.55 19.93
C ALA A 13 16.88 -25.10 19.46
N ALA A 14 17.53 -24.80 18.34
CA ALA A 14 17.25 -23.59 17.57
C ALA A 14 16.01 -23.89 16.71
N LEU A 15 14.91 -23.22 16.99
CA LEU A 15 13.68 -23.27 16.21
C LEU A 15 13.76 -22.13 15.17
N PRO A 16 14.06 -22.38 13.88
CA PRO A 16 13.93 -21.34 12.89
C PRO A 16 12.45 -21.21 12.52
N LEU A 17 11.77 -20.22 13.09
CA LEU A 17 10.49 -19.76 12.56
C LEU A 17 10.79 -19.04 11.24
N VAL A 18 10.69 -19.79 10.14
CA VAL A 18 10.75 -19.25 8.78
C VAL A 18 9.49 -18.39 8.56
N GLY A 19 9.59 -17.11 8.89
CA GLY A 19 8.65 -16.09 8.49
C GLY A 19 9.02 -15.57 7.10
N SER A 20 8.56 -16.24 6.06
CA SER A 20 8.62 -15.72 4.69
C SER A 20 7.57 -14.63 4.52
N LEU A 21 7.86 -13.42 5.02
CA LEU A 21 7.14 -12.23 4.63
C LEU A 21 7.89 -11.62 3.45
N ALA A 22 7.56 -12.09 2.26
CA ALA A 22 7.93 -11.42 1.02
C ALA A 22 7.11 -10.12 0.96
N LEU A 23 7.60 -9.06 1.62
CA LEU A 23 7.21 -7.72 1.24
C LEU A 23 7.69 -7.53 -0.19
N ALA A 24 6.73 -7.45 -1.11
CA ALA A 24 6.92 -6.84 -2.41
C ALA A 24 7.27 -5.35 -2.19
N ALA A 25 8.49 -5.09 -1.73
CA ALA A 25 9.09 -3.77 -1.82
C ALA A 25 9.48 -3.57 -3.28
N CYS A 26 8.48 -3.31 -4.13
CA CYS A 26 8.71 -2.74 -5.45
C CYS A 26 8.94 -1.23 -5.28
N GLY A 27 9.97 -0.88 -4.50
CA GLY A 27 10.46 0.49 -4.38
C GLY A 27 11.55 0.69 -5.40
N SER A 28 11.23 1.32 -6.52
CA SER A 28 12.20 1.70 -7.55
C SER A 28 13.22 2.67 -6.95
N LEU A 29 14.46 2.21 -6.80
CA LEU A 29 15.60 3.02 -6.37
C LEU A 29 15.95 4.06 -7.44
N SER A 30 15.30 5.23 -7.42
CA SER A 30 15.83 6.55 -7.82
C SER A 30 14.72 7.60 -7.87
N GLY A 31 14.59 8.36 -6.80
CA GLY A 31 13.73 9.54 -6.67
C GLY A 31 14.09 10.27 -5.37
N PRO A 32 13.67 11.54 -5.18
CA PRO A 32 13.82 12.27 -3.92
C PRO A 32 13.31 11.44 -2.73
N ASP A 33 13.72 11.77 -1.50
CA ASP A 33 13.39 11.07 -0.23
C ASP A 33 11.89 11.08 0.15
N THR A 34 11.00 11.11 -0.83
CA THR A 34 9.53 11.06 -0.72
C THR A 34 9.06 9.73 -1.30
N VAL A 35 7.81 9.36 -1.01
CA VAL A 35 7.14 8.22 -1.63
C VAL A 35 7.21 8.30 -3.16
N ASP A 36 7.29 7.15 -3.83
CA ASP A 36 7.27 7.12 -5.29
C ASP A 36 5.84 7.35 -5.82
N ARG A 37 5.75 7.67 -7.12
CA ARG A 37 4.49 7.97 -7.81
C ARG A 37 3.47 6.84 -7.68
N GLU A 38 3.88 5.59 -7.84
CA GLU A 38 2.95 4.45 -7.85
C GLU A 38 2.35 4.25 -6.46
N THR A 39 3.19 4.34 -5.43
CA THR A 39 2.76 4.26 -4.03
C THR A 39 1.80 5.41 -3.67
N PHE A 40 2.11 6.64 -4.10
CA PHE A 40 1.22 7.79 -3.90
C PHE A 40 -0.15 7.59 -4.59
N VAL A 41 -0.16 7.24 -5.88
CA VAL A 41 -1.39 7.05 -6.66
C VAL A 41 -2.24 5.93 -6.06
N THR A 42 -1.63 4.79 -5.72
CA THR A 42 -2.33 3.65 -5.12
C THR A 42 -2.97 4.05 -3.80
N THR A 43 -2.20 4.66 -2.90
CA THR A 43 -2.69 5.07 -1.57
C THR A 43 -3.82 6.09 -1.70
N TYR A 44 -3.67 7.10 -2.58
CA TYR A 44 -4.70 8.12 -2.78
C TYR A 44 -6.00 7.52 -3.34
N VAL A 45 -5.90 6.61 -4.31
CA VAL A 45 -7.07 5.93 -4.90
C VAL A 45 -7.81 5.12 -3.83
N GLU A 46 -7.10 4.39 -2.97
CA GLU A 46 -7.73 3.63 -1.89
C GLU A 46 -8.44 4.55 -0.88
N LEU A 47 -7.77 5.63 -0.43
CA LEU A 47 -8.36 6.63 0.45
C LEU A 47 -9.61 7.26 -0.16
N ARG A 48 -9.54 7.64 -1.44
CA ARG A 48 -10.65 8.27 -2.15
C ARG A 48 -11.81 7.31 -2.38
N THR A 49 -11.52 6.06 -2.73
CA THR A 49 -12.53 5.00 -2.89
C THR A 49 -13.24 4.72 -1.58
N ALA A 50 -12.50 4.66 -0.46
CA ALA A 50 -13.09 4.49 0.87
C ALA A 50 -14.05 5.64 1.23
N ALA A 51 -13.65 6.89 0.96
CA ALA A 51 -14.49 8.07 1.19
C ALA A 51 -15.74 8.12 0.30
N LEU A 52 -15.61 7.71 -0.98
CA LEU A 52 -16.75 7.62 -1.89
C LEU A 52 -17.73 6.53 -1.46
N THR A 53 -17.21 5.39 -1.00
CA THR A 53 -18.02 4.24 -0.56
C THR A 53 -18.76 4.51 0.75
N SER A 54 -18.13 5.22 1.70
CA SER A 54 -18.79 5.61 2.95
C SER A 54 -19.85 6.70 2.74
N GLY A 55 -19.72 7.52 1.69
CA GLY A 55 -20.56 8.70 1.47
C GLY A 55 -20.29 9.83 2.48
N SER A 56 -19.20 9.72 3.25
CA SER A 56 -18.78 10.68 4.28
C SER A 56 -17.27 10.73 4.37
N GLU A 57 -16.74 11.58 5.26
CA GLU A 57 -15.33 11.49 5.65
C GLU A 57 -15.01 10.07 6.15
N ILE A 58 -13.82 9.55 5.82
CA ILE A 58 -13.35 8.25 6.31
C ILE A 58 -12.95 8.36 7.78
N SER A 59 -13.12 7.28 8.53
CA SER A 59 -12.65 7.23 9.92
C SER A 59 -11.13 7.18 10.00
N ASP A 60 -10.56 7.70 11.10
CA ASP A 60 -9.11 7.67 11.37
C ASP A 60 -8.55 6.23 11.37
N SER A 61 -9.34 5.25 11.81
CA SER A 61 -8.92 3.84 11.79
C SER A 61 -8.86 3.29 10.37
N THR A 62 -9.81 3.65 9.51
CA THR A 62 -9.79 3.29 8.08
C THR A 62 -8.60 3.96 7.38
N ARG A 63 -8.38 5.26 7.62
CA ARG A 63 -7.22 5.99 7.10
C ARG A 63 -5.91 5.30 7.51
N SER A 64 -5.72 5.07 8.81
CA SER A 64 -4.52 4.42 9.34
C SER A 64 -4.29 3.02 8.77
N ALA A 65 -5.36 2.25 8.55
CA ALA A 65 -5.26 0.91 7.96
C ALA A 65 -4.78 0.97 6.50
N ILE A 66 -5.31 1.91 5.70
CA ILE A 66 -4.90 2.11 4.30
C ILE A 66 -3.44 2.57 4.23
N LEU A 67 -3.07 3.57 5.03
CA LEU A 67 -1.69 4.07 5.11
C LEU A 67 -0.72 2.95 5.51
N GLY A 68 -1.05 2.19 6.56
CA GLY A 68 -0.24 1.06 7.01
C GLY A 68 -0.14 -0.09 5.98
N ALA A 69 -1.19 -0.35 5.20
CA ALA A 69 -1.17 -1.35 4.14
C ALA A 69 -0.23 -0.98 2.98
N ASN A 70 -0.13 0.33 2.69
CA ASN A 70 0.75 0.87 1.65
C ASN A 70 2.16 1.21 2.18
N GLY A 71 2.39 1.08 3.49
CA GLY A 71 3.70 1.33 4.10
C GLY A 71 4.10 2.81 4.11
N VAL A 72 3.12 3.71 4.12
CA VAL A 72 3.32 5.17 4.07
C VAL A 72 2.69 5.87 5.27
N THR A 73 3.17 7.06 5.60
CA THR A 73 2.54 7.97 6.55
C THR A 73 1.72 9.06 5.85
N GLU A 74 0.92 9.80 6.62
CA GLU A 74 0.19 10.96 6.10
C GLU A 74 1.15 12.07 5.65
N GLU A 75 2.21 12.31 6.44
CA GLU A 75 3.23 13.31 6.17
C GLU A 75 3.97 13.03 4.85
N GLU A 76 4.27 11.76 4.56
CA GLU A 76 4.92 11.36 3.30
C GLU A 76 4.05 11.64 2.07
N LEU A 77 2.72 11.49 2.17
CA LEU A 77 1.80 11.86 1.08
C LEU A 77 1.74 13.38 0.89
N VAL A 78 1.79 14.15 1.99
CA VAL A 78 1.84 15.62 1.94
C VAL A 78 3.16 16.08 1.30
N GLU A 79 4.29 15.53 1.74
CA GLU A 79 5.61 15.86 1.22
C GLU A 79 5.73 15.57 -0.28
N PHE A 80 5.13 14.48 -0.77
CA PHE A 80 5.08 14.20 -2.21
C PHE A 80 4.44 15.36 -2.99
N VAL A 81 3.29 15.87 -2.52
CA VAL A 81 2.57 16.95 -3.18
C VAL A 81 3.30 18.28 -3.01
N GLU A 82 3.94 18.54 -1.87
CA GLU A 82 4.73 19.75 -1.66
C GLU A 82 5.95 19.80 -2.58
N LEU A 83 6.65 18.68 -2.73
CA LEU A 83 7.87 18.60 -3.55
C LEU A 83 7.58 18.58 -5.05
N ARG A 84 6.47 17.95 -5.47
CA ARG A 84 6.12 17.75 -6.90
C ARG A 84 5.03 18.69 -7.40
N GLY A 85 4.33 19.38 -6.51
CA GLY A 85 3.14 20.19 -6.81
C GLY A 85 3.38 21.32 -7.80
N GLU A 86 4.61 21.87 -7.82
CA GLU A 86 4.99 22.93 -8.77
C GLU A 86 5.25 22.40 -10.19
N ASP A 87 5.55 21.11 -10.34
CA ASP A 87 5.66 20.44 -11.63
C ASP A 87 4.27 20.05 -12.15
N LEU A 88 3.60 21.02 -12.76
CA LEU A 88 2.23 20.85 -13.28
C LEU A 88 2.13 19.76 -14.37
N ALA A 89 3.20 19.52 -15.13
CA ALA A 89 3.18 18.47 -16.14
C ALA A 89 3.17 17.09 -15.49
N PHE A 90 4.04 16.88 -14.50
CA PHE A 90 4.05 15.66 -13.69
C PHE A 90 2.75 15.46 -12.93
N MET A 91 2.25 16.49 -12.24
CA MET A 91 1.02 16.37 -11.46
C MET A 91 -0.21 16.11 -12.32
N ARG A 92 -0.27 16.65 -13.55
CA ARG A 92 -1.34 16.29 -14.49
C ARG A 92 -1.34 14.79 -14.78
N GLU A 93 -0.19 14.19 -15.04
CA GLU A 93 -0.10 12.75 -15.28
C GLU A 93 -0.51 11.92 -14.06
N VAL A 94 -0.16 12.37 -12.85
CA VAL A 94 -0.60 11.75 -11.60
C VAL A 94 -2.13 11.79 -11.48
N TRP A 95 -2.74 12.94 -11.74
CA TRP A 95 -4.20 13.08 -11.65
C TRP A 95 -4.94 12.31 -12.75
N ASP A 96 -4.46 12.33 -13.99
CA ASP A 96 -5.03 11.54 -15.10
C ASP A 96 -5.05 10.05 -14.74
N GLU A 97 -3.99 9.57 -14.06
CA GLU A 97 -3.89 8.20 -13.59
C GLU A 97 -4.85 7.90 -12.44
N VAL A 98 -4.95 8.80 -11.45
CA VAL A 98 -5.92 8.70 -10.35
C VAL A 98 -7.35 8.65 -10.91
N GLU A 99 -7.71 9.51 -11.85
CA GLU A 99 -9.02 9.54 -12.50
C GLU A 99 -9.30 8.23 -13.24
N THR A 100 -8.32 7.70 -13.97
CA THR A 100 -8.44 6.42 -14.68
C THR A 100 -8.72 5.27 -13.70
N ARG A 101 -8.01 5.21 -12.58
CA ARG A 101 -8.18 4.16 -11.56
C ARG A 101 -9.51 4.29 -10.82
N LEU A 102 -9.95 5.50 -10.49
CA LEU A 102 -11.24 5.74 -9.85
C LEU A 102 -12.44 5.52 -10.79
N GLY A 103 -12.27 5.80 -12.09
CA GLY A 103 -13.30 5.67 -13.10
C GLY A 103 -13.48 4.25 -13.64
N THR A 104 -12.53 3.35 -13.38
CA THR A 104 -12.63 1.94 -13.78
C THR A 104 -13.61 1.24 -12.82
N PRO A 105 -14.82 0.83 -13.28
CA PRO A 105 -15.69 0.02 -12.46
C PRO A 105 -14.94 -1.26 -12.12
N ILE A 106 -14.92 -1.62 -10.84
CA ILE A 106 -14.36 -2.90 -10.39
C ILE A 106 -15.13 -3.98 -11.14
N GLU A 107 -14.49 -4.56 -12.16
CA GLU A 107 -15.10 -5.45 -13.14
C GLU A 107 -15.38 -6.82 -12.47
N GLY A 108 -16.40 -6.83 -11.62
CA GLY A 108 -16.84 -7.96 -10.79
C GLY A 108 -18.35 -7.97 -10.52
N GLU A 109 -19.07 -6.88 -10.82
CA GLU A 109 -20.52 -6.80 -10.71
C GLU A 109 -21.19 -6.58 -12.08
N ASN A 110 -20.88 -7.43 -13.06
CA ASN A 110 -21.71 -7.56 -14.26
C ASN A 110 -22.41 -8.93 -14.25
N ARG A 111 -23.32 -9.11 -13.28
CA ARG A 111 -24.22 -10.26 -13.24
C ARG A 111 -25.13 -10.19 -14.46
N PRO A 112 -25.14 -11.18 -15.36
CA PRO A 112 -26.09 -11.17 -16.47
C PRO A 112 -27.50 -11.14 -15.89
N ALA A 113 -28.27 -10.12 -16.29
CA ALA A 113 -29.69 -10.06 -16.01
C ALA A 113 -30.30 -11.37 -16.53
N SER A 114 -30.75 -12.20 -15.60
CA SER A 114 -31.62 -13.34 -15.83
C SER A 114 -32.73 -12.92 -16.79
N GLY A 115 -32.58 -13.31 -18.05
CA GLY A 115 -33.57 -13.15 -19.09
C GLY A 115 -34.75 -14.06 -18.79
N ARG A 116 -35.68 -13.53 -18.02
CA ARG A 116 -37.12 -13.81 -18.00
C ARG A 116 -37.59 -14.81 -19.07
N SER A 117 -37.89 -16.04 -18.65
CA SER A 117 -38.82 -16.93 -19.37
C SER A 117 -40.17 -16.22 -19.50
N GLY A 118 -40.57 -15.91 -20.73
CA GLY A 118 -41.97 -15.68 -21.07
C GLY A 118 -42.71 -17.01 -21.24
N PRO A 119 -44.05 -17.02 -21.06
CA PRO A 119 -44.88 -18.22 -21.11
C PRO A 119 -44.95 -18.88 -22.49
#